data_AF-M5IPB7-F1
#
_entry.id   AF-M5IPB7-F1
#
_cell.length_a   1.000
_cell.length_b   1.000
_cell.length_c   1.000
_cell.angle_alpha   90.00
_cell.angle_beta   90.00
_cell.angle_gamma   90.00
#
_symmetry.space_group_name_H-M   'P 1'
#
loop_
_entity.id
_entity.type
_entity.pdbx_description
1 polymer ?
#
loop_
_entity_poly.entity_id
_entity_poly.type
_entity_poly.pdbx_seq_one_letter_code
_entity_poly.pdbx_strand_id
1 'polypeptide(L)'
;MPLYKVTQQQGNRVITSTLEAKNLASLQAFLTAASTAKIKYIYEVHFEDDATTPPIDDFNYFKQYKAFCSNSNRRKKQVLVHNVKKTMDEDKLTQLCKTYLEVGGLKVDSVTCSLFMQ
;
A
#
# COMPACT_ATOMS: atom_id res chain seq x y z
N MET A 1 12.25 5.00 15.36
CA MET A 1 11.20 4.22 16.06
C MET A 1 10.09 3.93 15.05
N PRO A 2 9.38 2.80 15.12
CA PRO A 2 8.26 2.54 14.21
C PRO A 2 7.25 3.68 14.24
N LEU A 3 6.82 4.11 13.05
CA LEU A 3 5.83 5.14 12.87
C LEU A 3 4.50 4.46 12.52
N TYR A 4 3.41 4.90 13.16
CA TYR A 4 2.09 4.33 12.92
C TYR A 4 1.11 5.40 12.51
N LYS A 5 0.32 5.12 11.46
CA LYS A 5 -0.88 5.90 11.14
C LYS A 5 -2.08 5.24 11.79
N VAL A 6 -2.71 5.95 12.72
CA VAL A 6 -3.83 5.46 13.53
C VAL A 6 -5.10 6.16 13.11
N THR A 7 -6.17 5.39 12.89
CA THR A 7 -7.51 5.93 12.70
C THR A 7 -8.38 5.56 13.89
N GLN A 8 -8.94 6.56 14.57
CA GLN A 8 -9.86 6.43 15.69
C GLN A 8 -11.25 6.95 15.34
N GLN A 9 -12.28 6.42 15.99
CA GLN A 9 -13.68 6.80 15.85
C GLN A 9 -14.22 7.33 17.19
N GLN A 10 -14.84 8.50 17.18
CA GLN A 10 -15.59 9.05 18.31
C GLN A 10 -16.97 9.52 17.83
N GLY A 11 -18.04 8.82 18.23
CA GLY A 11 -19.37 9.05 17.67
C GLY A 11 -19.36 8.93 16.14
N ASN A 12 -19.79 9.96 15.43
CA ASN A 12 -19.77 10.03 13.96
C ASN A 12 -18.45 10.54 13.37
N ARG A 13 -17.49 10.99 14.20
CA ARG A 13 -16.23 11.58 13.74
C ARG A 13 -15.13 10.54 13.59
N VAL A 14 -14.43 10.59 12.45
CA VAL A 14 -13.20 9.83 12.19
C VAL A 14 -12.01 10.77 12.38
N ILE A 15 -11.02 10.35 13.17
CA ILE A 15 -9.80 11.10 13.44
C ILE A 15 -8.62 10.23 13.01
N THR A 16 -7.69 10.80 12.25
CA THR A 16 -6.46 10.10 11.86
C THR A 16 -5.26 10.89 12.33
N SER A 17 -4.33 10.21 12.97
CA SER A 17 -3.08 10.77 13.50
C SER A 17 -1.91 9.86 13.15
N THR A 18 -0.70 10.42 13.24
CA THR A 18 0.54 9.66 13.10
C THR A 18 1.28 9.71 14.42
N LEU A 19 1.71 8.56 14.92
CA LEU A 19 2.34 8.42 16.24
C LEU A 19 3.57 7.52 16.13
N GLU A 20 4.67 7.95 16.76
CA GLU A 20 5.83 7.10 16.99
C GLU A 20 5.65 6.31 18.29
N ALA A 21 5.95 5.01 18.26
CA ALA A 21 5.86 4.16 19.45
C ALA A 21 6.96 3.09 19.43
N LYS A 22 7.27 2.55 20.61
CA LYS A 22 8.28 1.48 20.76
C LYS A 22 7.94 0.25 19.91
N ASN A 23 6.67 -0.11 19.86
CA ASN A 23 6.08 -1.20 19.07
C ASN A 23 4.54 -1.06 19.08
N LEU A 24 3.85 -1.89 18.30
CA LEU A 24 2.39 -1.88 18.17
C LEU A 24 1.67 -2.05 19.52
N ALA A 25 2.15 -2.98 20.36
CA ALA A 25 1.53 -3.23 21.67
C ALA A 25 1.61 -1.99 22.58
N SER A 26 2.74 -1.28 22.58
CA SER A 26 2.91 -0.04 23.35
C SER A 26 1.98 1.07 22.87
N LEU A 27 1.79 1.20 21.55
CA LEU A 27 0.85 2.15 20.98
C LEU A 27 -0.59 1.85 21.40
N GLN A 28 -1.01 0.58 21.32
CA GLN A 28 -2.36 0.16 21.71
C GLN A 28 -2.61 0.40 23.19
N ALA A 29 -1.63 0.07 24.05
CA ALA A 29 -1.73 0.33 25.49
C ALA A 29 -1.86 1.82 25.79
N PHE A 30 -1.03 2.66 25.15
CA PHE A 30 -1.12 4.12 25.29
C PHE A 30 -2.48 4.67 24.86
N LEU A 31 -2.96 4.31 23.67
CA LEU A 31 -4.25 4.81 23.15
C LEU A 31 -5.44 4.35 23.99
N THR A 32 -5.39 3.11 24.49
CA THR A 32 -6.44 2.56 25.37
C THR A 32 -6.47 3.27 26.72
N ALA A 33 -5.29 3.66 27.25
CA ALA A 33 -5.21 4.39 28.51
C ALA A 33 -5.53 5.89 28.36
N ALA A 34 -5.14 6.50 27.24
CA ALA A 34 -5.19 7.96 27.05
C ALA A 34 -6.45 8.46 26.33
N SER A 35 -7.18 7.61 25.61
CA SER A 35 -8.29 8.03 24.75
C SER A 35 -9.54 7.18 24.96
N THR A 36 -10.70 7.83 24.94
CA THR A 36 -12.00 7.15 24.87
C THR A 36 -12.41 6.78 23.44
N ALA A 37 -11.67 7.24 22.44
CA ALA A 37 -11.98 6.99 21.03
C ALA A 37 -11.57 5.57 20.60
N LYS A 38 -12.49 4.87 19.92
CA LYS A 38 -12.27 3.50 19.46
C LYS A 38 -11.21 3.46 18.36
N ILE A 39 -10.16 2.68 18.55
CA ILE A 39 -9.16 2.39 17.52
C ILE A 39 -9.83 1.54 16.42
N LYS A 40 -9.84 2.05 15.18
CA LYS A 40 -10.45 1.38 14.02
C LYS A 40 -9.41 0.67 13.17
N TYR A 41 -8.30 1.35 12.87
CA TYR A 41 -7.19 0.82 12.08
C TYR A 41 -5.86 1.35 12.60
N ILE A 42 -4.82 0.53 12.50
CA ILE A 42 -3.42 0.93 12.69
C ILE A 42 -2.65 0.43 11.48
N TYR A 43 -1.91 1.33 10.82
CA TYR A 43 -0.98 1.00 9.76
C TYR A 43 0.43 1.33 10.22
N GLU A 44 1.35 0.38 10.09
CA GLU A 44 2.78 0.65 10.25
C GLU A 44 3.30 1.33 8.98
N VAL A 45 4.09 2.39 9.16
CA VAL A 45 4.65 3.21 8.09
C VAL A 45 6.14 2.95 8.03
N HIS A 46 6.60 2.49 6.87
CA HIS A 46 8.02 2.36 6.54
C HIS A 46 8.37 3.43 5.51
N PHE A 47 9.34 4.28 5.80
CA PHE A 47 9.91 5.17 4.80
C PHE A 47 11.04 4.44 4.07
N GLU A 48 10.95 4.38 2.75
CA GLU A 48 12.02 3.90 1.89
C GLU A 48 12.98 5.06 1.60
N ASP A 49 13.83 5.35 2.59
CA ASP A 49 15.08 6.14 2.49
C ASP A 49 14.98 7.66 2.21
N ASP A 50 15.66 8.47 3.05
CA ASP A 50 15.95 9.90 2.80
C ASP A 50 17.23 10.11 1.98
N ALA A 51 18.00 9.03 1.71
CA ALA A 51 19.33 9.11 1.12
C ALA A 51 19.35 9.07 -0.42
N THR A 52 18.23 8.79 -1.09
CA THR A 52 18.20 8.72 -2.55
C THR A 52 17.70 10.01 -3.18
N THR A 53 18.47 10.55 -4.13
CA THR A 53 18.00 11.64 -4.98
C THR A 53 16.77 11.16 -5.77
N PRO A 54 15.62 11.88 -5.69
CA PRO A 54 14.46 11.54 -6.50
C PRO A 54 14.84 11.48 -7.99
N PRO A 55 14.22 10.59 -8.78
CA PRO A 55 14.41 10.62 -10.23
C PRO A 55 13.96 11.98 -10.81
N ILE A 56 14.58 12.37 -11.92
CA ILE A 56 14.18 13.59 -12.66
C ILE A 56 12.69 13.49 -12.99
N ASP A 57 11.96 14.56 -12.71
CA ASP A 57 10.54 14.66 -13.01
C ASP A 57 10.32 14.67 -14.52
N ASP A 58 9.64 13.65 -15.04
CA ASP A 58 9.27 13.51 -16.45
C ASP A 58 7.86 14.07 -16.73
N PHE A 59 7.20 14.66 -15.73
CA PHE A 59 5.83 15.20 -15.76
C PHE A 59 4.77 14.18 -16.20
N ASN A 60 5.09 12.90 -16.15
CA ASN A 60 4.27 11.82 -16.70
C ASN A 60 3.36 11.18 -15.64
N TYR A 61 2.50 12.00 -15.01
CA TYR A 61 1.77 11.58 -13.82
C TYR A 61 0.56 10.67 -14.06
N PHE A 62 0.27 10.30 -15.31
CA PHE A 62 -0.86 9.43 -15.60
C PHE A 62 -0.54 7.95 -15.34
N LYS A 63 -1.58 7.14 -15.21
CA LYS A 63 -1.44 5.70 -14.94
C LYS A 63 -1.02 5.00 -16.23
N GLN A 64 0.18 4.42 -16.24
CA GLN A 64 0.68 3.70 -17.39
C GLN A 64 0.34 2.22 -17.33
N TYR A 65 0.11 1.64 -16.17
CA TYR A 65 -0.28 0.24 -16.06
C TYR A 65 -1.42 0.05 -15.07
N LYS A 66 -2.38 -0.80 -15.45
CA LYS A 66 -3.50 -1.21 -14.60
C LYS A 66 -3.66 -2.71 -14.67
N ALA A 67 -3.79 -3.34 -13.51
CA ALA A 67 -4.09 -4.75 -13.43
C ALA A 67 -5.11 -5.09 -12.35
N PHE A 68 -5.80 -6.21 -12.55
CA PHE A 68 -6.54 -6.92 -11.52
C PHE A 68 -5.84 -8.24 -11.25
N CYS A 69 -5.27 -8.36 -10.06
CA CYS A 69 -4.69 -9.61 -9.58
C CYS A 69 -5.74 -10.38 -8.79
N SER A 70 -5.87 -11.68 -9.04
CA SER A 70 -6.78 -12.55 -8.31
C SER A 70 -6.11 -13.81 -7.78
N ASN A 71 -6.63 -14.30 -6.66
CA ASN A 71 -6.18 -15.54 -6.03
C ASN A 71 -7.25 -16.65 -6.17
N SER A 72 -6.89 -17.84 -5.71
CA SER A 72 -7.71 -19.06 -5.69
C SER A 72 -9.05 -18.90 -4.96
N ASN A 73 -9.11 -18.00 -3.98
CA ASN A 73 -10.32 -17.65 -3.22
C ASN A 73 -11.18 -16.58 -3.91
N ARG A 74 -10.92 -16.29 -5.20
CA ARG A 74 -11.63 -15.26 -6.00
C ARG A 74 -11.53 -13.85 -5.42
N ARG A 75 -10.62 -13.60 -4.47
CA ARG A 75 -10.33 -12.23 -4.03
C ARG A 75 -9.60 -11.53 -5.14
N LYS A 76 -9.94 -10.26 -5.36
CA LYS A 76 -9.33 -9.41 -6.39
C LYS A 76 -8.78 -8.14 -5.76
N LYS A 77 -7.60 -7.71 -6.18
CA LYS A 77 -7.07 -6.38 -5.88
C LYS A 77 -6.59 -5.70 -7.16
N GLN A 78 -6.80 -4.40 -7.20
CA GLN A 78 -6.32 -3.55 -8.28
C GLN A 78 -4.87 -3.14 -8.00
N VAL A 79 -4.05 -3.22 -9.03
CA VAL A 79 -2.66 -2.72 -9.05
C VAL A 79 -2.60 -1.58 -10.06
N LEU A 80 -2.03 -0.46 -9.66
CA LEU A 80 -1.83 0.73 -10.48
C LEU A 80 -0.36 1.10 -10.39
N VAL A 81 0.30 1.27 -11.54
CA VAL A 81 1.71 1.67 -11.60
C VAL A 81 1.85 2.89 -12.52
N HIS A 82 2.66 3.84 -12.05
CA HIS A 82 3.07 5.05 -12.74
C HIS A 82 4.55 4.94 -13.10
N ASN A 83 5.02 5.72 -14.08
CA ASN A 83 6.42 5.76 -14.53
C ASN A 83 7.02 4.36 -14.75
N VAL A 84 6.27 3.53 -15.48
CA VAL A 84 6.67 2.19 -15.91
C VAL A 84 7.89 2.29 -16.83
N LYS A 85 8.91 1.49 -16.53
CA LYS A 85 10.13 1.42 -17.34
C LYS A 85 9.80 1.04 -18.78
N LYS A 86 10.41 1.72 -19.76
CA LYS A 86 10.20 1.49 -21.20
C LYS A 86 10.51 0.06 -21.69
N THR A 87 11.25 -0.72 -20.90
CA THR A 87 11.59 -2.12 -21.19
C THR A 87 10.54 -3.13 -20.73
N MET A 88 9.48 -2.66 -20.07
CA MET A 88 8.40 -3.49 -19.55
C MET A 88 7.28 -3.65 -20.57
N ASP A 89 6.74 -4.87 -20.61
CA ASP A 89 5.54 -5.26 -21.36
C ASP A 89 4.57 -5.95 -20.39
N GLU A 90 3.37 -6.25 -20.87
CA GLU A 90 2.30 -6.86 -20.05
C GLU A 90 2.67 -8.24 -19.51
N ASP A 91 3.43 -9.03 -20.27
CA ASP A 91 3.87 -10.36 -19.86
C ASP A 91 4.86 -10.28 -18.70
N LYS A 92 5.88 -9.42 -18.82
CA LYS A 92 6.85 -9.17 -17.74
C LYS A 92 6.15 -8.64 -16.49
N LEU A 93 5.25 -7.67 -16.64
CA LEU A 93 4.52 -7.10 -15.51
C LEU A 93 3.59 -8.13 -14.85
N THR A 94 2.99 -9.01 -15.64
CA THR A 94 2.20 -10.14 -15.12
C THR A 94 3.06 -11.09 -14.30
N GLN A 95 4.25 -11.45 -14.78
CA GLN A 95 5.18 -12.29 -14.02
C GLN A 95 5.62 -11.61 -12.72
N LEU A 96 5.96 -10.31 -12.77
CA LEU A 96 6.30 -9.55 -11.56
C LEU A 96 5.16 -9.54 -10.55
N CYS A 97 3.91 -9.37 -11.00
CA CYS A 97 2.73 -9.45 -10.13
C CYS A 97 2.60 -10.83 -9.47
N LYS A 98 2.86 -11.91 -10.20
CA LYS A 98 2.80 -13.28 -9.66
C LYS A 98 3.95 -13.60 -8.70
N THR A 99 5.13 -13.04 -8.94
CA THR A 99 6.34 -13.29 -8.15
C THR A 99 6.35 -12.51 -6.84
N TYR A 100 5.95 -11.24 -6.86
CA TYR A 100 6.19 -10.33 -5.74
C TYR A 100 4.92 -9.88 -4.99
N LEU A 101 3.72 -10.07 -5.55
CA LEU A 101 2.49 -9.60 -4.93
C LEU A 101 1.67 -10.75 -4.34
N GLU A 102 0.88 -10.39 -3.32
CA GLU A 102 -0.12 -11.26 -2.73
C GLU A 102 -1.49 -10.58 -2.70
N VAL A 103 -2.54 -11.38 -2.85
CA VAL A 103 -3.92 -10.94 -2.70
C VAL A 103 -4.52 -11.62 -1.48
N GLY A 104 -4.64 -10.86 -0.40
CA GLY A 104 -5.25 -11.34 0.84
C GLY A 104 -4.47 -12.47 1.52
N GLY A 105 -3.13 -12.40 1.51
CA GLY A 105 -2.22 -13.37 2.14
C GLY A 105 -2.01 -14.65 1.34
N LEU A 106 -2.35 -14.63 0.05
CA LEU A 106 -2.17 -15.75 -0.87
C LEU A 106 -1.51 -15.25 -2.16
N LYS A 107 -0.75 -16.14 -2.80
CA LYS A 107 -0.15 -15.89 -4.12
C LYS A 107 -1.19 -15.45 -5.16
N VAL A 108 -0.73 -14.70 -6.15
CA VAL A 108 -1.55 -14.31 -7.30
C VAL A 108 -1.59 -15.46 -8.31
N ASP A 109 -2.80 -15.94 -8.63
CA ASP A 109 -2.99 -17.03 -9.58
C ASP A 109 -3.26 -16.51 -11.00
N SER A 110 -4.03 -15.42 -11.12
CA SER A 110 -4.32 -14.80 -12.41
C SER A 110 -4.23 -13.27 -12.36
N VAL A 111 -3.86 -12.70 -13.50
CA VAL A 111 -3.71 -11.27 -13.70
C VAL A 111 -4.43 -10.91 -14.99
N THR A 112 -5.26 -9.88 -14.95
CA THR A 112 -5.81 -9.23 -16.14
C THR A 112 -5.30 -7.80 -16.16
N CYS A 113 -4.56 -7.42 -17.18
CA CYS A 113 -3.86 -6.14 -17.21
C CYS A 113 -4.01 -5.39 -18.53
N SER A 114 -3.62 -4.11 -18.49
CA SER A 114 -3.44 -3.26 -19.67
C SER A 114 -2.29 -2.28 -19.41
N LEU A 115 -1.43 -2.12 -20.42
CA LEU A 115 -0.35 -1.14 -20.47
C LEU A 115 -0.72 0.01 -21.41
N PHE A 116 -0.71 1.22 -20.89
CA PHE A 116 -1.08 2.48 -21.54
C PHE A 116 0.15 3.37 -21.72
N MET A 117 1.19 2.85 -22.35
CA MET A 117 2.38 3.64 -22.67
C MET A 117 2.13 4.47 -23.92
N GLN A 118 2.50 5.75 -23.87
CA GLN A 118 2.60 6.63 -25.04
C GLN A 118 3.98 6.52 -25.67
#